data_AF-A0A2W4XSJ0-F1
#
_entry.id   AF-A0A2W4XSJ0-F1
#
_cell.length_a   1.000
_cell.length_b   1.000
_cell.length_c   1.000
_cell.angle_alpha   90.00
_cell.angle_beta   90.00
_cell.angle_gamma   90.00
#
_symmetry.space_group_name_H-M   'P 1'
#
loop_
_entity.id
_entity.type
_entity.pdbx_description
1 polymer ?
#
loop_
_entity_poly.entity_id
_entity_poly.type
_entity_poly.pdbx_seq_one_letter_code
_entity_poly.pdbx_strand_id
1 'polypeptide(L)'
;MSLQSIQPATKPESSVYLPYYQGKKRNALPYAIGLYKQGNIEGERQIEGTSSIAFLATWNVSMLPADLTRCRMQFDGDSELTYEITMATYEFVDFLISVVVAMNQNKQPDFEQGFYRKLMRIDD
;
A
#
# COMPACT_ATOMS: atom_id res chain seq x y z
N MET A 1 7.34 9.84 -5.51
CA MET A 1 8.21 8.66 -5.22
C MET A 1 8.33 7.79 -6.47
N SER A 2 9.46 7.10 -6.73
CA SER A 2 9.62 6.21 -7.89
C SER A 2 9.97 4.78 -7.46
N LEU A 3 9.71 3.78 -8.32
CA LEU A 3 9.98 2.37 -7.96
C LEU A 3 11.46 2.12 -7.63
N GLN A 4 12.36 2.91 -8.24
CA GLN A 4 13.81 2.79 -8.07
C GLN A 4 14.28 3.12 -6.65
N SER A 5 13.50 3.88 -5.87
CA SER A 5 13.82 4.18 -4.47
C SER A 5 13.42 3.06 -3.50
N ILE A 6 12.76 2.00 -4.00
CA ILE A 6 12.32 0.87 -3.18
C ILE A 6 13.38 -0.23 -3.25
N GLN A 7 14.02 -0.51 -2.11
CA GLN A 7 14.89 -1.67 -1.99
C GLN A 7 14.02 -2.94 -1.92
N PRO A 8 14.16 -3.89 -2.87
CA PRO A 8 13.38 -5.12 -2.85
C PRO A 8 13.74 -5.96 -1.62
N ALA A 9 12.73 -6.63 -1.06
CA ALA A 9 12.90 -7.56 0.03
C ALA A 9 13.74 -8.77 -0.38
N THR A 10 14.40 -9.36 0.61
CA THR A 10 15.18 -10.58 0.43
C THR A 10 14.28 -11.77 0.11
N LYS A 11 14.87 -12.86 -0.40
CA LYS A 11 14.13 -14.10 -0.64
C LYS A 11 13.45 -14.66 0.61
N PRO A 12 14.11 -14.76 1.79
CA PRO A 12 13.46 -15.23 3.01
C PRO A 12 12.24 -14.39 3.41
N GLU A 13 12.36 -13.05 3.33
CA GLU A 13 11.25 -12.13 3.61
C GLU A 13 10.10 -12.30 2.62
N SER A 14 10.39 -12.55 1.35
CA SER A 14 9.35 -12.80 0.35
C SER A 14 8.69 -14.17 0.51
N SER A 15 9.44 -15.18 0.98
CA SER A 15 8.98 -16.56 1.09
C SER A 15 7.81 -16.74 2.07
N VAL A 16 7.80 -16.00 3.18
CA VAL A 16 6.72 -16.11 4.19
C VAL A 16 5.36 -15.66 3.65
N TYR A 17 5.36 -14.80 2.62
CA TYR A 17 4.17 -14.28 1.97
C TYR A 17 3.63 -15.17 0.82
N LEU A 18 4.43 -16.10 0.31
CA LEU A 18 4.06 -16.93 -0.85
C LEU A 18 2.73 -17.69 -0.72
N PRO A 19 2.31 -18.18 0.47
CA PRO A 19 1.01 -18.84 0.63
C PRO A 19 -0.20 -17.93 0.35
N TYR A 20 -0.06 -16.62 0.51
CA TYR A 20 -1.15 -15.64 0.40
C TYR A 20 -1.33 -15.12 -1.03
N TYR A 21 -0.36 -15.33 -1.91
CA TYR A 21 -0.37 -14.77 -3.27
C TYR A 21 -0.20 -15.83 -4.35
N GLN A 22 -0.96 -15.68 -5.43
CA GLN A 22 -0.90 -16.55 -6.60
C GLN A 22 -0.58 -15.77 -7.87
N GLY A 23 -0.07 -16.48 -8.88
CA GLY A 23 0.15 -15.95 -10.22
C GLY A 23 1.11 -14.75 -10.28
N LYS A 24 0.78 -13.77 -11.12
CA LYS A 24 1.66 -12.65 -11.49
C LYS A 24 1.98 -11.69 -10.33
N LYS A 25 1.18 -11.70 -9.26
CA LYS A 25 1.42 -10.88 -8.06
C LYS A 25 2.78 -11.18 -7.41
N ARG A 26 3.26 -12.42 -7.53
CA ARG A 26 4.57 -12.85 -7.00
C ARG A 26 5.77 -12.10 -7.61
N ASN A 27 5.64 -11.55 -8.82
CA ASN A 27 6.73 -10.84 -9.49
C ASN A 27 6.99 -9.46 -8.86
N ALA A 28 5.95 -8.81 -8.35
CA ALA A 28 6.03 -7.50 -7.69
C ALA A 28 6.23 -7.60 -6.17
N LEU A 29 6.03 -8.80 -5.60
CA LEU A 29 6.05 -9.05 -4.16
C LEU A 29 7.33 -8.56 -3.45
N PRO A 30 8.56 -8.76 -3.96
CA PRO A 30 9.75 -8.25 -3.28
C PRO A 30 9.74 -6.72 -3.13
N TYR A 31 9.26 -6.00 -4.14
CA TYR A 31 9.16 -4.55 -4.09
C TYR A 31 8.00 -4.09 -3.19
N ALA A 32 6.87 -4.80 -3.18
CA ALA A 32 5.76 -4.48 -2.27
C ALA A 32 6.16 -4.65 -0.80
N ILE A 33 6.91 -5.71 -0.47
CA ILE A 33 7.46 -5.90 0.88
C ILE A 33 8.55 -4.85 1.17
N GLY A 34 9.38 -4.51 0.18
CA GLY A 34 10.34 -3.43 0.28
C GLY A 34 9.68 -2.10 0.67
N LEU A 35 8.61 -1.74 -0.02
CA LEU A 35 7.77 -0.57 0.26
C LEU A 35 7.11 -0.68 1.64
N TYR A 36 6.55 -1.84 1.98
CA TYR A 36 5.97 -2.09 3.30
C TYR A 36 6.97 -1.80 4.42
N LYS A 37 8.23 -2.21 4.27
CA LYS A 37 9.30 -1.97 5.26
C LYS A 37 9.68 -0.49 5.39
N GLN A 38 9.37 0.36 4.41
CA GLN A 38 9.58 1.82 4.52
C GLN A 38 8.56 2.46 5.49
N GLY A 39 7.42 1.82 5.71
CA GLY A 39 6.41 2.28 6.69
C GLY A 39 5.58 3.47 6.23
N ASN A 40 5.78 3.97 5.00
CA ASN A 40 5.03 5.09 4.46
C ASN A 40 5.05 5.13 2.93
N ILE A 41 4.08 5.86 2.36
CA ILE A 41 4.09 6.29 0.97
C ILE A 41 3.32 7.60 0.80
N GLU A 42 3.86 8.47 -0.05
CA GLU A 42 3.18 9.67 -0.55
C GLU A 42 2.65 9.43 -1.95
N GLY A 43 1.45 9.93 -2.23
CA GLY A 43 0.79 9.76 -3.51
C GLY A 43 -0.32 10.78 -3.74
N GLU A 44 -1.04 10.57 -4.83
CA GLU A 44 -2.14 11.44 -5.24
C GLU A 44 -3.35 10.62 -5.65
N ARG A 45 -4.49 10.88 -5.03
CA ARG A 45 -5.76 10.29 -5.42
C ARG A 45 -6.41 11.14 -6.51
N GLN A 46 -6.58 10.56 -7.69
CA GLN A 46 -7.35 11.20 -8.77
C GLN A 46 -8.84 11.16 -8.42
N ILE A 47 -9.50 12.31 -8.52
CA ILE A 47 -10.95 12.45 -8.31
C ILE A 47 -11.57 12.91 -9.64
N GLU A 48 -12.61 12.20 -10.09
CA GLU A 48 -13.26 12.53 -11.36
C GLU A 48 -13.84 13.95 -11.34
N GLY A 49 -13.49 14.73 -12.37
CA GLY A 49 -14.02 16.09 -12.54
C GLY A 49 -13.41 17.17 -11.64
N THR A 50 -12.36 16.85 -10.86
CA THR A 50 -11.64 17.83 -10.02
C THR A 50 -10.13 17.55 -9.96
N SER A 51 -9.38 18.33 -9.20
CA SER A 51 -7.96 18.13 -8.95
C SER A 51 -7.69 16.86 -8.14
N SER A 52 -6.51 16.29 -8.31
CA SER A 52 -6.03 15.23 -7.41
C SER A 52 -5.89 15.74 -5.98
N ILE A 53 -6.09 14.83 -5.03
CA ILE A 53 -5.93 15.07 -3.59
C ILE A 53 -4.64 14.37 -3.18
N ALA A 54 -3.70 15.12 -2.60
CA ALA A 54 -2.45 14.55 -2.12
C ALA A 54 -2.71 13.72 -0.86
N PHE A 55 -1.98 12.63 -0.68
CA PHE A 55 -2.06 11.85 0.54
C PHE A 55 -0.69 11.42 1.08
N LEU A 56 -0.64 11.24 2.39
CA LEU A 56 0.42 10.55 3.11
C LEU A 56 -0.19 9.34 3.81
N ALA A 57 0.22 8.13 3.40
CA ALA A 57 -0.11 6.90 4.10
C ALA A 57 1.09 6.46 4.94
N THR A 58 0.84 6.09 6.21
CA THR A 58 1.85 5.60 7.17
C THR A 58 1.31 4.37 7.88
N TRP A 59 2.19 3.44 8.25
CA TRP A 59 1.78 2.20 8.93
C TRP A 59 2.86 1.63 9.84
N ASN A 60 2.45 0.74 10.76
CA ASN A 60 3.38 -0.08 11.51
C ASN A 60 3.89 -1.24 10.65
N VAL A 61 5.18 -1.57 10.78
CA VAL A 61 5.80 -2.70 10.09
C VAL A 61 5.82 -3.91 11.03
N SER A 62 5.23 -5.02 10.56
CA SER A 62 5.26 -6.32 11.24
C SER A 62 6.13 -7.33 10.50
N MET A 63 6.49 -8.43 11.16
CA MET A 63 7.32 -9.47 10.54
C MET A 63 6.49 -10.58 9.90
N LEU A 64 5.29 -10.88 10.42
CA LEU A 64 4.48 -11.98 9.93
C LEU A 64 3.33 -11.46 9.06
N PRO A 65 3.01 -12.16 7.95
CA PRO A 65 1.89 -11.77 7.09
C PRO A 65 0.52 -11.80 7.81
N ALA A 66 0.37 -12.63 8.83
CA ALA A 66 -0.87 -12.75 9.60
C ALA A 66 -1.01 -11.71 10.72
N ASP A 67 0.03 -10.91 11.00
CA ASP A 67 -0.05 -9.82 11.96
C ASP A 67 -0.98 -8.73 11.46
N LEU A 68 -1.36 -7.81 12.35
CA LEU A 68 -2.18 -6.66 11.99
C LEU A 68 -1.31 -5.46 11.60
N THR A 69 -1.61 -4.90 10.43
CA THR A 69 -1.13 -3.61 9.97
C THR A 69 -2.20 -2.57 10.19
N ARG A 70 -1.86 -1.51 10.90
CA ARG A 70 -2.63 -0.28 11.05
C ARG A 70 -2.08 0.77 10.10
N CYS A 71 -2.84 1.09 9.07
CA CYS A 71 -2.53 2.13 8.12
C CYS A 71 -3.31 3.40 8.48
N ARG A 72 -2.60 4.51 8.64
CA ARG A 72 -3.16 5.85 8.75
C ARG A 72 -2.95 6.57 7.42
N MET A 73 -4.01 7.20 6.91
CA MET A 73 -3.98 7.96 5.66
C MET A 73 -4.44 9.38 5.93
N GLN A 74 -3.58 10.34 5.66
CA GLN A 74 -3.86 11.77 5.76
C GLN A 74 -3.99 12.36 4.36
N PHE A 75 -5.03 13.15 4.12
CA PHE A 75 -5.22 13.88 2.86
C PHE A 75 -4.89 15.37 3.01
N ASP A 76 -4.31 15.97 1.98
CA ASP A 76 -3.95 17.39 1.88
C ASP A 76 -3.13 17.97 3.05
N GLY A 77 -2.45 17.10 3.81
CA GLY A 77 -1.73 17.50 5.02
C GLY A 77 -2.65 17.97 6.16
N ASP A 78 -3.97 17.76 6.02
CA ASP A 78 -4.97 18.18 6.99
C ASP A 78 -5.16 17.08 8.04
N SER A 79 -4.94 17.41 9.33
CA SER A 79 -5.12 16.44 10.41
C SER A 79 -6.58 16.06 10.64
N GLU A 80 -7.54 16.87 10.20
CA GLU A 80 -8.97 16.53 10.24
C GLU A 80 -9.34 15.51 9.16
N LEU A 81 -8.60 15.46 8.05
CA LEU A 81 -8.78 14.50 6.95
C LEU A 81 -7.86 13.28 7.14
N THR A 82 -7.82 12.75 8.35
CA THR A 82 -7.02 11.58 8.72
C THR A 82 -7.91 10.37 9.01
N TYR A 83 -7.69 9.29 8.26
CA TYR A 83 -8.40 8.02 8.39
C TYR A 83 -7.46 6.92 8.87
N GLU A 84 -8.00 5.95 9.60
CA GLU A 84 -7.23 4.80 10.09
C GLU A 84 -7.98 3.50 9.80
N ILE A 85 -7.25 2.53 9.26
CA ILE A 85 -7.74 1.18 9.03
C ILE A 85 -6.74 0.15 9.56
N THR A 86 -7.26 -0.93 10.14
CA THR A 86 -6.47 -2.09 10.54
C THR A 86 -6.90 -3.31 9.74
N MET A 87 -5.94 -4.02 9.16
CA MET A 87 -6.16 -5.26 8.40
C MET A 87 -4.97 -6.21 8.56
N ALA A 88 -5.09 -7.44 8.08
CA ALA A 88 -3.95 -8.37 8.08
C ALA A 88 -2.81 -7.85 7.18
N THR A 89 -1.56 -8.07 7.55
CA THR A 89 -0.40 -7.58 6.79
C THR A 89 -0.36 -8.15 5.37
N TYR A 90 -0.73 -9.42 5.17
CA TYR A 90 -0.84 -10.00 3.82
C TYR A 90 -1.91 -9.32 2.98
N GLU A 91 -2.96 -8.80 3.59
CA GLU A 91 -4.02 -8.09 2.88
C GLU A 91 -3.53 -6.68 2.49
N PHE A 92 -2.85 -6.00 3.42
CA PHE A 92 -2.29 -4.68 3.16
C PHE A 92 -1.18 -4.72 2.09
N VAL A 93 -0.30 -5.72 2.14
CA VAL A 93 0.76 -5.91 1.13
C VAL A 93 0.15 -6.22 -0.24
N ASP A 94 -1.05 -6.81 -0.34
CA ASP A 94 -1.76 -6.96 -1.62
C ASP A 94 -2.06 -5.61 -2.28
N PHE A 95 -2.51 -4.64 -1.49
CA PHE A 95 -2.71 -3.27 -1.99
C PHE A 95 -1.38 -2.61 -2.40
N LEU A 96 -0.30 -2.85 -1.65
CA LEU A 96 1.03 -2.36 -2.03
C LEU A 96 1.57 -3.01 -3.32
N ILE A 97 1.17 -4.25 -3.63
CA ILE A 97 1.48 -4.87 -4.93
C ILE A 97 0.84 -4.07 -6.06
N SER A 98 -0.42 -3.68 -5.93
CA SER A 98 -1.12 -2.85 -6.92
C SER A 98 -0.43 -1.49 -7.11
N VAL A 99 -0.02 -0.84 -6.02
CA VAL A 99 0.75 0.41 -6.03
C VAL A 99 2.08 0.23 -6.78
N VAL A 100 2.86 -0.80 -6.44
CA VAL A 100 4.16 -1.09 -7.08
C VAL A 100 4.00 -1.35 -8.57
N VAL A 101 2.95 -2.08 -8.98
CA VAL A 101 2.66 -2.34 -10.39
C VAL A 101 2.34 -1.04 -11.13
N ALA A 102 1.59 -0.13 -10.52
CA ALA A 102 1.30 1.18 -11.10
C ALA A 102 2.58 2.04 -11.21
N MET A 103 3.41 2.06 -10.18
CA MET A 103 4.71 2.74 -10.20
C MET A 103 5.64 2.20 -11.30
N ASN A 104 5.64 0.89 -11.54
CA ASN A 104 6.40 0.28 -12.64
C ASN A 104 5.89 0.70 -14.04
N GLN A 105 4.66 1.20 -14.13
CA GLN A 105 4.07 1.77 -15.34
C GLN A 105 4.25 3.30 -15.41
N ASN A 106 5.13 3.89 -14.59
CA ASN A 106 5.33 5.32 -14.45
C ASN A 106 4.06 6.10 -14.04
N LYS A 107 3.13 5.46 -13.33
CA LYS A 107 1.98 6.14 -12.75
C LYS A 107 2.33 6.67 -11.36
N GLN A 108 1.65 7.73 -10.95
CA GLN A 108 1.74 8.21 -9.57
C GLN A 108 1.26 7.12 -8.60
N PRO A 109 1.88 6.98 -7.42
CA PRO A 109 1.41 6.05 -6.41
C PRO A 109 -0.02 6.41 -5.98
N ASP A 110 -0.91 5.43 -6.06
CA ASP A 110 -2.28 5.52 -5.61
C ASP A 110 -2.78 4.13 -5.24
N PHE A 111 -3.68 4.04 -4.27
CA PHE A 111 -4.32 2.79 -3.89
C PHE A 111 -5.50 2.47 -4.84
N GLU A 112 -5.81 1.19 -5.01
CA GLU A 112 -6.97 0.81 -5.80
C GLU A 112 -8.28 1.08 -5.04
N GLN A 113 -9.41 1.13 -5.77
CA GLN A 113 -10.72 1.45 -5.20
C GLN A 113 -11.10 0.57 -3.99
N GLY A 114 -10.69 -0.70 -4.00
CA GLY A 114 -10.94 -1.62 -2.89
C GLY A 114 -10.33 -1.16 -1.57
N PHE A 115 -9.15 -0.54 -1.59
CA PHE A 115 -8.53 0.03 -0.38
C PHE A 115 -9.37 1.18 0.17
N TYR A 116 -9.79 2.10 -0.70
CA TYR A 116 -10.58 3.27 -0.31
C TYR A 116 -11.95 2.90 0.26
N ARG A 117 -12.60 1.88 -0.30
CA ARG A 117 -13.88 1.36 0.26
C ARG A 117 -13.71 0.88 1.69
N LYS A 118 -12.61 0.15 1.97
CA LYS A 118 -12.28 -0.31 3.32
C LYS A 118 -11.92 0.86 4.24
N LEU A 119 -11.07 1.78 3.78
CA LEU A 119 -10.66 2.96 4.55
C LEU A 119 -11.87 3.79 5.00
N MET A 120 -12.86 3.94 4.13
CA MET A 120 -14.10 4.67 4.38
C MET A 120 -15.20 3.83 5.04
N ARG A 121 -14.94 2.55 5.35
CA ARG A 121 -15.92 1.62 5.93
C ARG A 121 -17.23 1.54 5.15
N ILE A 122 -17.14 1.56 3.82
CA ILE A 122 -18.31 1.50 2.93
C ILE A 122 -18.90 0.08 2.87
N ASP A 123 -18.06 -0.93 3.08
CA ASP A 123 -18.44 -2.35 3.01
C ASP A 123 -18.79 -2.94 4.40
N ASP A 124 -18.76 -2.13 5.47
CA ASP A 124 -19.20 -2.47 6.83
C ASP A 124 -20.67 -2.05 7.04
#